data_AF-A0AAU9D5K6-F1
#
_entry.id   AF-A0AAU9D5K6-F1
#
_cell.length_a   1.000
_cell.length_b   1.000
_cell.length_c   1.000
_cell.angle_alpha   90.00
_cell.angle_beta   90.00
_cell.angle_gamma   90.00
#
_symmetry.space_group_name_H-M   'P 1'
#
loop_
_entity.id
_entity.type
_entity.pdbx_description
1 polymer ?
#
loop_
_entity_poly.entity_id
_entity_poly.type
_entity_poly.pdbx_seq_one_letter_code
_entity_poly.pdbx_strand_id
1 'polypeptide(L)'
;MQHDEKDWIVRQVKAFGQGLGYLLSHGKSKAGTEIVFPQKDASLLPHQKELQILTNQKKYSKAVVQLKILRYSMEEEKYLELGRWLYGTLLQLDESQLQEGNYLKDFVAAGLKELNQIELEMAN
;
A
#
# COMPACT_ATOMS: atom_id res chain seq x y z
N MET A 1 15.18 20.08 -5.60
CA MET A 1 14.36 19.23 -6.49
C MET A 1 14.25 17.80 -5.97
N GLN A 2 15.33 17.01 -5.80
CA GLN A 2 15.21 15.61 -5.31
C GLN A 2 14.94 15.48 -3.79
N HIS A 3 15.35 16.44 -2.96
CA HIS A 3 15.09 16.40 -1.51
C HIS A 3 13.63 16.76 -1.19
N ASP A 4 13.06 17.74 -1.91
CA ASP A 4 11.69 18.20 -1.69
C ASP A 4 10.67 17.09 -2.00
N GLU A 5 10.94 16.28 -3.03
CA GLU A 5 10.09 15.14 -3.38
C GLU A 5 10.18 14.04 -2.32
N LYS A 6 11.38 13.67 -1.87
CA LYS A 6 11.54 12.69 -0.77
C LYS A 6 10.83 13.13 0.51
N ASP A 7 10.93 14.41 0.86
CA ASP A 7 10.26 14.97 2.04
C ASP A 7 8.73 14.99 1.88
N TRP A 8 8.21 15.30 0.69
CA TRP A 8 6.78 15.17 0.38
C TRP A 8 6.29 13.72 0.54
N ILE A 9 6.99 12.74 -0.05
CA ILE A 9 6.64 11.32 0.08
C ILE A 9 6.60 10.94 1.56
N VAL A 10 7.64 11.27 2.32
CA VAL A 10 7.73 10.94 3.75
C VAL A 10 6.60 11.57 4.56
N ARG A 11 6.18 12.80 4.24
CA ARG A 11 5.05 13.46 4.90
C ARG A 11 3.71 12.80 4.56
N GLN A 12 3.47 12.52 3.27
CA GLN A 12 2.27 11.81 2.84
C GLN A 12 2.20 10.42 3.49
N VAL A 13 3.34 9.75 3.58
CA VAL A 13 3.47 8.46 4.25
C VAL A 13 3.17 8.54 5.73
N LYS A 14 3.67 9.57 6.42
CA LYS A 14 3.32 9.78 7.84
C LYS A 14 1.83 10.03 8.01
N ALA A 15 1.19 10.76 7.09
CA ALA A 15 -0.26 10.94 7.09
C ALA A 15 -1.00 9.61 6.87
N PHE A 16 -0.55 8.78 5.92
CA PHE A 16 -1.13 7.46 5.67
C PHE A 16 -0.88 6.48 6.83
N GLY A 17 0.32 6.44 7.41
CA GLY A 17 0.67 5.56 8.53
C GLY A 17 -0.03 5.92 9.84
N GLN A 18 -0.44 7.18 10.01
CA GLN A 18 -1.27 7.61 11.15
C GLN A 18 -2.75 7.30 10.91
N GLY A 19 -3.25 7.35 9.66
CA GLY A 19 -4.63 6.98 9.31
C GLY A 19 -4.88 5.48 9.17
N LEU A 20 -3.87 4.69 8.81
CA LEU A 20 -3.90 3.23 8.67
C LEU A 20 -3.38 2.51 9.94
N GLY A 21 -3.48 3.16 11.09
CA GLY A 21 -2.92 2.70 12.35
C GLY A 21 -3.31 1.24 12.67
N TYR A 22 -2.31 0.45 13.10
CA TYR A 22 -2.42 -0.81 13.85
C TYR A 22 -2.43 -2.19 13.16
N LEU A 23 -2.23 -2.33 11.85
CA LEU A 23 -2.33 -3.66 11.22
C LEU A 23 -1.03 -4.49 11.09
N LEU A 24 0.14 -3.96 11.44
CA LEU A 24 1.40 -4.71 11.36
C LEU A 24 2.11 -4.75 12.72
N SER A 25 1.49 -5.44 13.68
CA SER A 25 2.24 -5.96 14.82
C SER A 25 3.17 -7.11 14.34
N HIS A 26 4.44 -6.76 14.17
CA HIS A 26 5.60 -7.63 14.38
C HIS A 26 5.54 -9.07 13.85
N GLY A 27 5.97 -9.26 12.60
CA GLY A 27 6.24 -10.57 12.02
C GLY A 27 7.73 -10.89 11.90
N LYS A 28 8.52 -10.71 12.96
CA LYS A 28 9.78 -11.43 13.13
C LYS A 28 9.67 -12.31 14.36
N SER A 29 9.42 -13.61 14.18
CA SER A 29 9.88 -14.69 15.06
C SER A 29 9.61 -16.06 14.44
N LYS A 30 10.64 -16.90 14.52
CA LYS A 30 10.73 -18.30 14.13
C LYS A 30 9.61 -19.17 14.70
N ALA A 31 9.31 -20.23 13.94
CA ALA A 31 8.84 -21.55 14.36
C ALA A 31 7.46 -21.64 15.01
N GLY A 32 6.53 -22.28 14.27
CA GLY A 32 5.38 -22.99 14.82
C GLY A 32 4.25 -22.10 15.32
N THR A 33 3.06 -22.37 14.77
CA THR A 33 1.77 -21.81 15.20
C THR A 33 1.48 -20.41 14.67
N GLU A 34 0.72 -20.40 13.58
CA GLU A 34 0.09 -19.23 12.98
C GLU A 34 -0.87 -18.61 13.99
N ILE A 35 -0.45 -17.53 14.66
CA ILE A 35 -1.32 -16.77 15.57
C ILE A 35 -2.28 -15.95 14.70
N VAL A 36 -3.43 -16.52 14.40
CA VAL A 36 -4.57 -15.82 13.79
C VAL A 36 -5.19 -14.93 14.86
N PHE A 37 -4.87 -13.63 14.86
CA PHE A 37 -5.62 -12.66 15.65
C PHE A 37 -6.96 -12.37 14.94
N PRO A 38 -8.12 -12.55 15.61
CA PRO A 38 -9.40 -12.11 15.08
C PRO A 38 -9.46 -10.59 15.23
N GLN A 39 -9.16 -9.86 14.16
CA GLN A 39 -9.42 -8.43 14.12
C GLN A 39 -10.93 -8.23 13.99
N LYS A 40 -11.49 -7.54 14.99
CA LYS A 40 -12.83 -6.95 14.96
C LYS A 40 -13.10 -6.36 13.57
N ASP A 41 -14.30 -6.62 13.06
CA ASP A 41 -14.88 -6.26 11.77
C ASP A 41 -14.49 -4.87 11.22
N ALA A 42 -13.25 -4.69 10.78
CA ALA A 42 -12.92 -3.77 9.71
C ALA A 42 -13.15 -4.57 8.44
N SER A 43 -14.34 -4.46 7.85
CA SER A 43 -14.66 -5.07 6.57
C SER A 43 -13.50 -4.82 5.61
N LEU A 44 -12.77 -5.88 5.25
CA LEU A 44 -11.65 -5.78 4.31
C LEU A 44 -12.17 -5.08 3.06
N LEU A 45 -11.40 -4.12 2.55
CA LEU A 45 -11.74 -3.44 1.31
C LEU A 45 -11.90 -4.50 0.21
N PRO A 46 -12.83 -4.30 -0.75
CA PRO A 46 -12.92 -5.18 -1.92
C PRO A 46 -11.54 -5.38 -2.54
N HIS A 47 -11.19 -6.63 -2.86
CA HIS A 47 -9.90 -7.04 -3.45
C HIS A 47 -8.65 -6.83 -2.58
N GLN A 48 -8.75 -6.32 -1.35
CA GLN A 48 -7.60 -6.14 -0.46
C GLN A 48 -6.86 -7.45 -0.17
N LYS A 49 -7.60 -8.55 0.01
CA LYS A 49 -7.03 -9.87 0.26
C LYS A 49 -6.16 -10.37 -0.91
N GLU A 50 -6.60 -10.13 -2.15
CA GLU A 50 -5.87 -10.52 -3.36
C GLU A 50 -4.56 -9.74 -3.48
N LEU A 51 -4.63 -8.43 -3.25
CA LEU A 51 -3.46 -7.56 -3.24
C LEU A 51 -2.50 -7.93 -2.09
N GLN A 52 -3.02 -8.28 -0.92
CA GLN A 52 -2.22 -8.74 0.22
C GLN A 52 -1.47 -10.03 -0.11
N ILE A 53 -2.11 -10.99 -0.76
CA ILE A 53 -1.47 -12.23 -1.20
C ILE A 53 -0.32 -11.93 -2.18
N LEU A 54 -0.54 -11.03 -3.14
CA LEU A 54 0.49 -10.63 -4.10
C LEU A 54 1.67 -9.93 -3.42
N THR A 55 1.41 -9.03 -2.48
CA THR A 55 2.44 -8.33 -1.69
C THR A 55 3.22 -9.31 -0.81
N ASN A 56 2.56 -10.27 -0.15
CA ASN A 56 3.22 -11.30 0.66
C ASN A 56 4.11 -12.23 -0.20
N GLN A 57 3.72 -12.46 -1.45
CA GLN A 57 4.52 -13.21 -2.43
C GLN A 57 5.62 -12.35 -3.10
N LYS A 58 5.85 -11.12 -2.63
CA LYS A 58 6.79 -10.14 -3.21
C LYS A 58 6.51 -9.79 -4.67
N LYS A 59 5.28 -10.04 -5.14
CA LYS A 59 4.82 -9.74 -6.51
C LYS A 59 4.28 -8.30 -6.59
N TYR A 60 5.06 -7.33 -6.14
CA TYR A 60 4.62 -5.93 -5.97
C TYR A 60 4.15 -5.31 -7.29
N SER A 61 4.87 -5.53 -8.39
CA SER A 61 4.45 -5.07 -9.72
C SER A 61 3.07 -5.61 -10.11
N LYS A 62 2.79 -6.89 -9.79
CA LYS A 62 1.47 -7.49 -10.08
C LYS A 62 0.39 -6.91 -9.18
N ALA A 63 0.67 -6.64 -7.91
CA ALA A 63 -0.27 -5.99 -7.01
C ALA A 63 -0.66 -4.59 -7.52
N VAL A 64 0.33 -3.80 -7.99
CA VAL A 64 0.09 -2.47 -8.55
C VAL A 64 -0.68 -2.53 -9.87
N VAL A 65 -0.36 -3.47 -10.76
CA VAL A 65 -1.13 -3.68 -12.00
C VAL A 65 -2.58 -4.06 -11.69
N GLN A 66 -2.82 -4.96 -10.73
CA GLN A 66 -4.16 -5.33 -10.31
C GLN A 66 -4.92 -4.14 -9.74
N LEU A 67 -4.31 -3.34 -8.87
CA LEU A 67 -4.90 -2.10 -8.37
C LEU A 67 -5.35 -1.19 -9.53
N LYS A 68 -4.50 -0.97 -10.54
CA LYS A 68 -4.85 -0.13 -11.70
C LYS A 68 -6.05 -0.67 -12.51
N ILE A 69 -6.20 -2.00 -12.61
CA ILE A 69 -7.37 -2.62 -13.25
C ILE A 69 -8.63 -2.37 -12.43
N LEU A 70 -8.53 -2.49 -11.10
CA LEU A 70 -9.65 -2.28 -10.19
C LEU A 70 -10.22 -0.87 -10.27
N ARG A 71 -9.42 0.15 -10.63
CA ARG A 71 -9.88 1.53 -10.85
C ARG A 71 -11.11 1.60 -11.77
N TYR A 72 -11.20 0.73 -12.78
CA TYR A 72 -12.31 0.72 -13.73
C TYR A 72 -13.47 -0.20 -13.33
N SER A 73 -13.31 -0.96 -12.25
CA SER A 73 -14.25 -1.99 -11.80
C SER A 73 -14.88 -1.70 -10.44
N MET A 74 -14.49 -0.60 -9.79
CA MET A 74 -14.99 -0.20 -8.47
C MET A 74 -15.16 1.31 -8.36
N GLU A 75 -15.86 1.75 -7.30
CA GLU A 75 -16.03 3.18 -7.00
C GLU A 75 -14.69 3.84 -6.65
N GLU A 76 -14.50 5.07 -7.11
CA GLU A 76 -13.25 5.81 -6.97
C GLU A 76 -12.83 6.00 -5.51
N GLU A 77 -13.78 6.26 -4.60
CA GLU A 77 -13.52 6.39 -3.17
C GLU A 77 -12.89 5.10 -2.59
N LYS A 78 -13.49 3.94 -2.89
CA LYS A 78 -12.98 2.64 -2.46
C LYS A 78 -11.64 2.29 -3.14
N TYR A 79 -11.46 2.70 -4.40
CA TYR A 79 -10.19 2.55 -5.11
C TYR A 79 -9.08 3.37 -4.44
N LEU A 80 -9.36 4.60 -4.03
CA LEU A 80 -8.40 5.45 -3.33
C LEU A 80 -8.04 4.86 -1.97
N GLU A 81 -9.01 4.40 -1.18
CA GLU A 81 -8.74 3.70 0.09
C GLU A 81 -7.84 2.47 -0.12
N LEU A 82 -8.15 1.66 -1.14
CA LEU A 82 -7.37 0.45 -1.47
C LEU A 82 -5.96 0.80 -1.95
N GLY A 83 -5.83 1.85 -2.74
CA GLY A 83 -4.56 2.36 -3.23
C GLY A 83 -3.68 2.87 -2.10
N ARG A 84 -4.23 3.69 -1.20
CA ARG A 84 -3.52 4.19 -0.02
C ARG A 84 -3.01 3.05 0.85
N TRP A 85 -3.84 2.03 1.06
CA TRP A 85 -3.43 0.84 1.79
C TRP A 85 -2.26 0.11 1.09
N LEU A 86 -2.33 -0.10 -0.24
CA LEU A 86 -1.29 -0.81 -0.97
C LEU A 86 0.03 -0.05 -0.97
N TYR A 87 0.04 1.21 -1.39
CA TYR A 87 1.29 2.00 -1.45
C TYR A 87 1.82 2.32 -0.04
N GLY A 88 0.93 2.51 0.94
CA GLY A 88 1.33 2.60 2.35
C GLY A 88 2.06 1.35 2.83
N THR A 89 1.57 0.17 2.45
CA THR A 89 2.22 -1.12 2.76
C THR A 89 3.58 -1.24 2.05
N LEU A 90 3.64 -0.94 0.74
CA LEU A 90 4.87 -1.02 -0.04
C LEU A 90 5.94 -0.05 0.45
N LEU A 91 5.54 1.09 1.00
CA LEU A 91 6.49 2.10 1.43
C LEU A 91 7.11 1.81 2.80
N GLN A 92 6.44 1.00 3.63
CA GLN A 92 7.04 0.48 4.85
C GLN A 92 8.13 -0.57 4.58
N LEU A 93 8.19 -1.10 3.36
CA LEU A 93 9.24 -2.03 2.94
C LEU A 93 10.56 -1.29 2.70
N ASP A 94 11.65 -1.90 3.15
CA ASP A 94 12.99 -1.40 2.87
C ASP A 94 13.36 -1.66 1.41
N GLU A 95 14.34 -0.90 0.90
CA GLU A 95 14.79 -1.02 -0.49
C GLU A 95 15.21 -2.44 -0.85
N SER A 96 15.86 -3.15 0.07
CA SER A 96 16.24 -4.57 -0.11
C SER A 96 15.02 -5.48 -0.30
N GLN A 97 13.91 -5.25 0.41
CA GLN A 97 12.70 -6.06 0.30
C GLN A 97 11.94 -5.79 -0.99
N LEU A 98 11.99 -4.56 -1.48
CA LEU A 98 11.43 -4.18 -2.78
C LEU A 98 12.23 -4.79 -3.93
N GLN A 99 13.56 -4.75 -3.83
CA GLN A 99 14.47 -5.34 -4.80
C GLN A 99 14.32 -6.87 -4.92
N GLU A 100 14.02 -7.58 -3.83
CA GLU A 100 13.68 -9.01 -3.87
C GLU A 100 12.45 -9.32 -4.74
N GLY A 101 11.54 -8.35 -4.88
CA GLY A 101 10.39 -8.41 -5.78
C GLY A 101 10.64 -7.79 -7.16
N ASN A 102 11.89 -7.43 -7.49
CA ASN A 102 12.27 -6.63 -8.66
C ASN A 102 11.46 -5.32 -8.77
N TYR A 103 11.22 -4.67 -7.63
CA TYR A 103 10.46 -3.42 -7.54
C TYR A 103 11.32 -2.30 -6.96
N LEU A 104 11.03 -1.06 -7.35
CA LEU A 104 11.79 0.12 -6.92
C LEU A 104 10.91 1.07 -6.14
N LYS A 105 11.53 1.76 -5.19
CA LYS A 105 10.86 2.78 -4.37
C LYS A 105 10.34 3.94 -5.21
N ASP A 106 11.01 4.25 -6.32
CA ASP A 106 10.58 5.29 -7.28
C ASP A 106 9.22 4.96 -7.90
N PHE A 107 8.92 3.67 -8.14
CA PHE A 107 7.61 3.27 -8.64
C PHE A 107 6.51 3.37 -7.57
N VAL A 108 6.84 3.12 -6.29
CA VAL A 108 5.93 3.36 -5.16
C VAL A 108 5.60 4.85 -5.08
N ALA A 109 6.62 5.70 -5.17
CA ALA A 109 6.49 7.15 -5.12
C ALA A 109 5.63 7.69 -6.28
N ALA A 110 5.89 7.24 -7.51
CA ALA A 110 5.12 7.62 -8.68
C ALA A 110 3.64 7.25 -8.55
N GLY A 111 3.35 6.02 -8.10
CA GLY A 111 1.96 5.57 -7.88
C GLY A 111 1.23 6.32 -6.76
N LEU A 112 1.94 6.68 -5.69
CA LEU A 112 1.38 7.50 -4.61
C LEU A 112 1.07 8.94 -5.09
N LYS A 113 1.90 9.50 -5.97
CA LYS A 113 1.66 10.79 -6.62
C LYS A 113 0.42 10.75 -7.51
N GLU A 114 0.27 9.69 -8.32
CA GLU A 114 -0.93 9.46 -9.13
C GLU A 114 -2.19 9.43 -8.26
N LEU A 115 -2.18 8.68 -7.15
CA LEU A 115 -3.34 8.63 -6.24
C LEU A 115 -3.68 9.98 -5.62
N ASN A 116 -2.67 10.72 -5.15
CA ASN A 116 -2.89 12.04 -4.56
C ASN A 116 -3.45 13.03 -5.60
N GLN A 117 -3.06 12.90 -6.86
CA GLN A 117 -3.62 13.72 -7.94
C GLN A 117 -5.10 13.41 -8.17
N ILE A 118 -5.48 12.14 -8.21
CA ILE A 118 -6.88 11.72 -8.36
C ILE A 118 -7.72 12.25 -7.18
N GLU A 119 -7.22 12.15 -5.96
CA GLU A 119 -7.91 12.69 -4.78
C GLU A 119 -8.12 14.21 -4.87
N LEU A 120 -7.11 14.97 -5.30
CA LEU A 120 -7.23 16.41 -5.49
C LEU A 120 -8.24 16.77 -6.59
N GLU A 121 -8.35 15.95 -7.64
CA GLU A 121 -9.35 16.12 -8.70
C GLU A 121 -10.78 15.90 -8.18
N MET A 122 -10.98 14.99 -7.23
CA MET A 122 -12.31 14.77 -6.63
C MET A 122 -12.70 15.81 -5.58
N ALA A 123 -11.72 16.47 -4.95
CA ALA A 123 -11.95 17.47 -3.91
C ALA A 123 -12.32 18.87 -4.47
N ASN A 124 -12.31 19.03 -5.78
CA ASN A 124 -12.55 20.28 -6.52
C ASN A 124 -13.92 20.26 -7.22
#